data_AF-A0A847LJ67-F1
#
_entry.id   AF-A0A847LJ67-F1
#
_cell.length_a   1.000
_cell.length_b   1.000
_cell.length_c   1.000
_cell.angle_alpha   90.00
_cell.angle_beta   90.00
_cell.angle_gamma   90.00
#
_symmetry.space_group_name_H-M   'P 1'
#
loop_
_entity.id
_entity.type
_entity.pdbx_description
1 polymer ?
#
loop_
_entity_poly.entity_id
_entity_poly.type
_entity_poly.pdbx_seq_one_letter_code
_entity_poly.pdbx_strand_id
1 'polypeptide(L)' 'MKSRLTIHEAAVAELEDAADFYDLENPGLGTLFLDALARLVEEILRHPEAGPTLRVTA' A
#
# COMPACT_ATOMS: atom_id res chain seq x y z
N MET A 1 0.29 13.54 18.91
CA MET A 1 1.16 13.87 17.76
C MET A 1 0.47 13.32 16.53
N LYS A 2 0.18 14.12 15.48
CA LYS A 2 -0.44 13.60 14.25
C LYS A 2 0.67 12.98 13.40
N SER A 3 0.69 11.66 13.29
CA SER A 3 1.55 10.95 12.32
C SER A 3 1.14 11.35 10.90
N ARG A 4 2.12 11.60 10.02
CA ARG A 4 1.90 11.90 8.62
C ARG A 4 2.56 10.80 7.79
N LEU A 5 1.79 10.24 6.87
CA LEU A 5 2.28 9.29 5.88
C LEU A 5 2.34 10.02 4.53
N THR A 6 3.46 9.87 3.84
CA THR A 6 3.66 10.35 2.48
C THR A 6 4.02 9.14 1.63
N ILE A 7 3.31 8.94 0.53
CA ILE A 7 3.61 7.89 -0.44
C ILE A 7 4.50 8.51 -1.52
N HIS A 8 5.60 7.84 -1.85
CA HIS A 8 6.47 8.26 -2.94
C HIS A 8 5.74 8.13 -4.27
N GLU A 9 5.95 9.04 -5.22
CA GLU A 9 5.24 9.02 -6.53
C GLU A 9 5.42 7.70 -7.28
N ALA A 10 6.64 7.14 -7.28
CA ALA A 10 6.91 5.83 -7.88
C ALA A 10 6.08 4.71 -7.24
N ALA A 11 5.89 4.76 -5.91
CA ALA A 11 5.05 3.78 -5.23
C ALA A 11 3.57 3.96 -5.57
N VAL A 12 3.09 5.19 -5.85
CA VAL A 12 1.71 5.40 -6.33
C VAL A 12 1.51 4.69 -7.67
N ALA A 13 2.44 4.88 -8.62
CA ALA A 13 2.38 4.20 -9.91
C ALA A 13 2.43 2.68 -9.77
N GLU A 14 3.30 2.15 -8.91
CA GLU A 14 3.36 0.70 -8.64
C GLU A 14 2.05 0.14 -8.06
N LEU A 15 1.36 0.91 -7.21
CA LEU A 15 0.06 0.51 -6.65
C LEU A 15 -1.06 0.55 -7.69
N GLU A 16 -1.05 1.53 -8.58
CA GLU A 16 -2.00 1.63 -9.70
C GLU A 16 -1.80 0.47 -10.68
N ASP A 17 -0.55 0.19 -11.09
CA ASP A 17 -0.22 -0.95 -11.96
C ASP A 17 -0.66 -2.29 -11.34
N ALA A 18 -0.48 -2.45 -10.02
CA ALA A 18 -0.93 -3.65 -9.32
C ALA A 18 -2.47 -3.77 -9.29
N ALA A 19 -3.19 -2.66 -9.09
CA ALA A 19 -4.65 -2.66 -9.10
C ALA A 19 -5.19 -3.03 -10.48
N ASP A 20 -4.62 -2.46 -11.55
CA ASP A 20 -4.97 -2.77 -12.93
C ASP A 20 -4.71 -4.24 -13.26
N PHE A 21 -3.55 -4.77 -12.86
CA PHE A 21 -3.23 -6.19 -13.01
C PHE A 21 -4.27 -7.09 -12.32
N TYR A 22 -4.62 -6.78 -11.06
CA TYR A 22 -5.58 -7.59 -10.34
C TYR A 22 -6.99 -7.52 -10.95
N ASP A 23 -7.39 -6.37 -11.47
CA ASP A 23 -8.70 -6.23 -12.12
C ASP A 23 -8.80 -7.02 -13.42
N LEU A 24 -7.69 -7.15 -14.17
CA LEU A 24 -7.60 -8.02 -15.35
C LEU A 24 -7.74 -9.51 -14.98
N GLU A 25 -7.17 -9.94 -13.86
CA GLU A 25 -7.26 -11.33 -13.39
C GLU A 25 -8.68 -11.68 -12.93
N ASN A 26 -9.35 -10.77 -12.23
CA ASN A 26 -10.75 -10.92 -11.84
C ASN A 26 -11.41 -9.54 -11.65
N PRO A 27 -12.47 -9.21 -12.41
CA PRO A 27 -13.14 -7.93 -12.32
C PRO A 27 -13.53 -7.56 -10.87
N GLY A 28 -13.09 -6.40 -10.41
CA GLY A 28 -13.29 -5.86 -9.07
C GLY A 28 -12.19 -6.18 -8.06
N LEU A 29 -11.24 -7.07 -8.38
CA LEU A 29 -10.16 -7.42 -7.47
C LEU A 29 -9.17 -6.26 -7.26
N GLY A 30 -8.93 -5.43 -8.28
CA GLY A 30 -8.14 -4.21 -8.15
C GLY A 30 -8.72 -3.24 -7.12
N THR A 31 -10.05 -3.09 -7.11
CA THR A 31 -10.74 -2.25 -6.12
C THR A 31 -10.58 -2.83 -4.70
N LEU A 32 -10.77 -4.15 -4.54
CA LEU A 32 -10.58 -4.81 -3.24
C LEU A 32 -9.14 -4.67 -2.70
N PHE A 33 -8.16 -4.70 -3.60
CA PHE A 33 -6.75 -4.45 -3.26
C PHE A 33 -6.54 -3.02 -2.73
N LEU A 34 -7.07 -2.00 -3.43
CA LEU A 34 -6.97 -0.60 -3.00
C LEU A 34 -7.68 -0.35 -1.66
N ASP A 35 -8.84 -0.98 -1.43
CA ASP A 35 -9.55 -0.92 -0.15
C ASP A 35 -8.76 -1.56 1.00
N ALA A 36 -8.02 -2.63 0.72
CA ALA A 36 -7.12 -3.24 1.70
C ALA A 36 -5.95 -2.32 2.03
N LEU A 37 -5.37 -1.63 1.04
CA LEU A 37 -4.30 -0.66 1.25
C LEU A 37 -4.76 0.55 2.05
N ALA A 38 -5.95 1.08 1.79
CA ALA A 38 -6.51 2.19 2.57
C ALA A 38 -6.58 1.82 4.07
N ARG A 39 -7.05 0.61 4.39
CA ARG A 39 -7.08 0.10 5.77
C ARG A 39 -5.68 -0.08 6.35
N LEU A 40 -4.72 -0.59 5.56
CA LEU A 40 -3.34 -0.75 5.99
C LEU A 40 -2.68 0.60 6.31
N VAL A 41 -2.94 1.66 5.53
CA VAL A 41 -2.42 3.01 5.80
C VAL A 41 -2.89 3.51 7.16
N GLU A 42 -4.13 3.24 7.54
CA GLU A 42 -4.62 3.59 8.87
C GLU A 42 -3.88 2.83 9.98
N GLU A 43 -3.61 1.53 9.79
CA GLU A 43 -2.82 0.74 10.75
C GLU A 43 -1.39 1.25 10.87
N ILE A 44 -0.72 1.59 9.76
CA ILE A 44 0.65 2.15 9.77
C ILE A 44 0.67 3.48 10.52
N LEU A 45 -0.35 4.33 10.34
CA LEU A 45 -0.45 5.59 11.06
C LEU A 45 -0.65 5.41 12.56
N ARG A 46 -1.33 4.33 12.98
CA ARG A 46 -1.55 3.97 14.38
C ARG A 46 -0.35 3.26 15.01
N HIS A 47 0.35 2.44 14.24
CA HIS A 47 1.43 1.55 14.68
C HIS A 47 2.61 1.56 13.67
N PRO A 48 3.35 2.68 13.54
CA PRO A 48 4.41 2.81 12.55
C PRO A 48 5.56 1.80 12.73
N GLU A 49 5.73 1.26 13.93
CA GLU A 49 6.72 0.24 14.29
C GLU A 49 6.28 -1.21 14.03
N ALA A 50 5.04 -1.45 13.58
CA ALA A 50 4.50 -2.80 13.39
C ALA A 50 5.15 -3.56 12.22
N GLY A 51 5.74 -2.83 11.26
CA GLY A 51 6.46 -3.43 10.14
C GLY A 51 7.85 -3.94 10.55
N PRO A 52 8.32 -5.07 9.99
CA PRO A 52 9.67 -5.53 10.24
C PRO A 52 10.70 -4.55 9.62
N THR A 53 11.80 -4.29 10.31
CA THR A 53 12.94 -3.58 9.72
C THR A 53 13.58 -4.46 8.66
N LEU A 54 13.34 -4.13 7.39
CA LEU A 54 13.99 -4.80 6.27
C LEU A 54 15.38 -4.20 6.04
N ARG A 55 16.42 -5.03 6.04
CA ARG A 55 17.75 -4.65 5.56
C ARG A 55 17.86 -5.06 4.11
N VAL A 56 17.80 -4.09 3.21
CA VAL A 56 18.08 -4.34 1.79
C VAL A 56 19.60 -4.42 1.64
N THR A 57 20.13 -5.64 1.51
CA THR A 57 21.51 -5.85 1.05
C THR A 57 21.49 -5.83 -0.47
N ALA A 58 22.15 -4.84 -1.07
CA ALA A 58 22.40 -4.78 -2.51
C ALA A 58 23.41 -5.85 -2.95
#